data_AF-A0A8J3TRJ8-F1
#
_entry.id   AF-A0A8J3TRJ8-F1
#
_cell.length_a   1.000
_cell.length_b   1.000
_cell.length_c   1.000
_cell.angle_alpha   90.00
_cell.angle_beta   90.00
_cell.angle_gamma   90.00
#
_symmetry.space_group_name_H-M   'P 1'
#
loop_
_entity.id
_entity.type
_entity.pdbx_description
1 polymer ?
#
loop_
_entity_poly.entity_id
_entity_poly.type
_entity_poly.pdbx_seq_one_letter_code
_entity_poly.pdbx_strand_id
1 'polypeptide(L)'
;MTHPSFSVDPAQLQPVADNMRRLRDDLMETADRQLKPWAQGDDAVFGEYGAAQAWTKLLTLWTEELRCASRTASHWDDRLRVAIEHYRRSDADSAQRLGNG
;
A
#
# COMPACT_ATOMS: atom_id res chain seq x y z
N MET A 1 -33.86 4.08 23.57
CA MET A 1 -33.70 4.27 22.12
C MET A 1 -32.36 3.64 21.73
N THR A 2 -32.40 2.55 20.96
CA THR A 2 -31.20 1.85 20.48
C THR A 2 -30.69 2.58 19.23
N HIS A 3 -29.54 3.25 19.36
CA HIS A 3 -28.84 3.80 18.20
C HIS A 3 -28.51 2.67 17.20
N PRO A 4 -28.67 2.88 15.89
CA PRO A 4 -28.17 1.95 14.91
C PRO A 4 -26.64 2.03 14.92
N SER A 5 -26.02 1.22 15.77
CA SER A 5 -24.61 0.88 15.65
C SER A 5 -24.47 0.09 14.36
N PHE A 6 -24.12 0.74 13.26
CA PHE A 6 -23.54 0.02 12.14
C PHE A 6 -22.33 -0.73 12.72
N SER A 7 -22.31 -2.05 12.57
CA SER A 7 -21.46 -2.99 13.32
C SER A 7 -19.95 -2.86 13.04
N VAL A 8 -19.52 -1.80 12.37
CA VAL A 8 -18.15 -1.56 11.94
C VAL A 8 -17.66 -0.29 12.62
N ASP A 9 -16.76 -0.44 13.58
CA ASP A 9 -16.05 0.68 14.18
C ASP A 9 -14.94 1.17 13.22
N PRO A 10 -15.03 2.39 12.66
CA PRO A 10 -14.00 2.92 11.76
C PRO A 10 -12.63 3.03 12.43
N ALA A 11 -12.57 3.12 13.77
CA ALA A 11 -11.31 3.11 14.50
C ALA A 11 -10.58 1.76 14.37
N GLN A 12 -11.28 0.65 14.15
CA GLN A 12 -10.67 -0.66 13.92
C GLN A 12 -10.12 -0.80 12.49
N LEU A 13 -10.61 0.00 11.54
CA LEU A 13 -10.13 0.00 10.15
C LEU A 13 -8.92 0.93 9.94
N GLN A 14 -8.74 1.94 10.80
CA GLN A 14 -7.62 2.88 10.71
C GLN A 14 -6.23 2.19 10.75
N PRO A 15 -5.97 1.20 11.65
CA PRO A 15 -4.72 0.45 11.65
C PRO A 15 -4.47 -0.33 10.36
N VAL A 16 -5.53 -0.82 9.71
CA VAL A 16 -5.40 -1.57 8.44
C VAL A 16 -4.90 -0.63 7.33
N ALA A 17 -5.45 0.60 7.26
CA ALA A 17 -4.99 1.61 6.31
C ALA A 17 -3.51 1.97 6.56
N ASP A 18 -3.15 2.16 7.83
CA ASP A 18 -1.77 2.48 8.21
C ASP A 18 -0.80 1.33 7.90
N ASN A 19 -1.21 0.08 8.06
CA ASN A 19 -0.41 -1.09 7.67
C ASN A 19 -0.21 -1.17 6.15
N MET A 20 -1.24 -0.88 5.35
CA MET A 20 -1.11 -0.85 3.89
C MET A 20 -0.15 0.25 3.41
N ARG A 21 -0.19 1.42 4.05
CA ARG A 21 0.77 2.49 3.80
C ARG A 21 2.21 2.07 4.14
N ARG A 22 2.43 1.44 5.30
CA ARG A 22 3.76 0.92 5.68
C ARG A 22 4.25 -0.12 4.67
N LEU A 23 3.39 -1.06 4.29
CA LEU A 23 3.73 -2.06 3.28
C LEU A 23 4.12 -1.41 1.94
N ARG A 24 3.39 -0.38 1.49
CA ARG A 24 3.78 0.39 0.30
C ARG A 24 5.19 0.96 0.45
N ASP A 25 5.48 1.60 1.58
CA ASP A 25 6.76 2.25 1.83
C ASP A 25 7.91 1.25 1.86
N ASP A 26 7.72 0.11 2.55
CA ASP A 26 8.70 -0.98 2.63
C ASP A 26 8.98 -1.60 1.25
N LEU A 27 7.94 -1.81 0.44
CA LEU A 27 8.06 -2.33 -0.92
C LEU A 27 8.82 -1.35 -1.83
N MET A 28 8.54 -0.05 -1.72
CA MET A 28 9.24 0.99 -2.48
C MET A 28 10.71 1.12 -2.05
N GLU A 29 10.99 1.09 -0.75
CA GLU A 29 12.36 1.12 -0.23
C GLU A 29 13.17 -0.08 -0.74
N THR A 30 12.57 -1.28 -0.71
CA THR A 30 13.21 -2.49 -1.24
C THR A 30 13.49 -2.37 -2.74
N ALA A 31 12.51 -1.92 -3.53
CA ALA A 31 12.65 -1.76 -4.97
C ALA A 31 13.74 -0.74 -5.34
N ASP A 32 13.69 0.46 -4.75
CA ASP A 32 14.51 1.59 -5.18
C ASP A 32 15.90 1.63 -4.52
N ARG A 33 16.03 1.22 -3.25
CA ARG A 33 17.32 1.26 -2.54
C ARG A 33 18.05 -0.07 -2.55
N GLN A 34 17.34 -1.19 -2.52
CA GLN A 34 17.97 -2.50 -2.34
C GLN A 34 18.17 -3.27 -3.63
N LEU A 35 17.24 -3.24 -4.59
CA LEU A 35 17.36 -4.04 -5.82
C LEU A 35 17.92 -3.25 -7.01
N LYS A 36 17.46 -2.00 -7.19
CA LYS A 36 17.87 -1.15 -8.32
C LYS A 36 19.39 -1.00 -8.49
N PRO A 37 20.22 -0.85 -7.43
CA PRO A 37 21.67 -0.74 -7.59
C PRO A 37 22.33 -2.00 -8.17
N TRP A 38 21.83 -3.18 -7.81
CA TRP A 38 22.38 -4.46 -8.30
C TRP A 38 21.94 -4.78 -9.73
N ALA A 39 20.83 -4.18 -10.19
CA ALA A 39 20.38 -4.33 -11.56
C ALA A 39 21.30 -3.59 -12.57
N GLN A 40 22.09 -2.61 -12.10
CA GLN A 40 22.95 -1.78 -12.96
C GLN A 40 24.27 -2.43 -13.36
N GLY A 41 24.52 -3.68 -12.95
CA GLY A 41 25.47 -4.59 -13.62
C GLY A 41 26.89 -4.04 -13.76
N ASP A 42 27.58 -3.83 -12.65
CA ASP A 42 29.02 -3.49 -12.64
C ASP A 42 29.89 -4.67 -12.17
N ASP A 43 29.40 -5.90 -12.28
CA ASP A 43 30.21 -7.09 -11.98
C ASP A 43 30.92 -7.58 -13.25
N ALA A 44 32.16 -7.11 -13.42
CA ALA A 44 33.12 -7.59 -14.40
C ALA A 44 33.29 -9.14 -14.38
N VAL A 45 32.93 -9.80 -13.28
CA VAL A 45 33.03 -11.25 -13.07
C VAL A 45 31.95 -12.05 -13.82
N PHE A 46 30.77 -11.46 -14.07
CA PHE A 46 29.63 -12.17 -14.70
C PHE A 46 29.45 -11.84 -16.20
N GLY A 47 30.27 -10.94 -16.74
CA GLY A 47 30.20 -10.49 -18.14
C GLY A 47 30.55 -11.58 -19.16
N GLU A 48 31.39 -12.55 -18.80
CA GLU A 48 31.88 -13.58 -19.74
C GLU A 48 30.86 -14.67 -20.09
N TYR A 49 29.76 -14.81 -19.34
CA TYR A 49 28.83 -15.96 -19.49
C TYR A 49 27.35 -15.57 -19.64
N GLY A 50 27.01 -14.30 -19.85
CA GLY A 50 25.61 -13.85 -19.97
C GLY A 50 24.79 -13.93 -18.67
N ALA A 51 25.37 -14.47 -17.59
CA ALA A 51 24.78 -14.53 -16.26
C ALA A 51 24.48 -13.13 -15.70
N ALA A 52 25.35 -12.14 -15.98
CA ALA A 52 25.10 -10.74 -15.62
C ALA A 52 23.80 -10.23 -16.26
N GLN A 53 23.57 -10.52 -17.53
CA GLN A 53 22.38 -10.07 -18.25
C GLN A 53 21.11 -10.78 -17.75
N ALA A 54 21.19 -12.08 -17.45
CA ALA A 54 20.08 -12.83 -16.86
C ALA A 54 19.72 -12.29 -15.46
N TRP A 55 20.73 -11.95 -14.66
CA TRP A 55 20.58 -11.37 -13.33
C TRP A 55 19.95 -9.97 -13.38
N THR A 56 20.46 -9.09 -14.25
CA THR A 56 19.85 -7.77 -14.48
C THR A 56 18.39 -7.88 -14.90
N LYS A 57 18.04 -8.81 -15.82
CA LYS A 57 16.65 -9.03 -16.23
C LYS A 57 15.78 -9.49 -15.06
N LEU A 58 16.24 -10.44 -14.26
CA LEU A 58 15.53 -10.93 -13.08
C LEU A 58 15.27 -9.79 -12.07
N LEU A 59 16.31 -9.01 -11.74
CA LEU A 59 16.21 -7.90 -10.80
C LEU A 59 15.30 -6.78 -11.31
N THR A 60 15.29 -6.54 -12.62
CA THR A 60 14.38 -5.58 -13.26
C THR A 60 12.93 -6.01 -13.09
N LEU A 61 12.62 -7.28 -13.43
CA LEU A 61 11.28 -7.84 -13.25
C LEU A 61 10.84 -7.78 -11.78
N TRP A 62 11.71 -8.18 -10.85
CA TRP A 62 11.42 -8.10 -9.42
C TRP A 62 11.13 -6.66 -8.96
N THR A 63 11.91 -5.68 -9.45
CA THR A 63 11.69 -4.26 -9.14
C THR A 63 10.33 -3.78 -9.65
N GLU A 64 9.92 -4.21 -10.85
CA GLU A 64 8.62 -3.89 -11.43
C GLU A 64 7.45 -4.51 -10.66
N GLU A 65 7.60 -5.77 -10.22
CA GLU A 65 6.60 -6.46 -9.40
C GLU A 65 6.42 -5.79 -8.02
N LEU A 66 7.51 -5.42 -7.35
CA LEU A 66 7.43 -4.67 -6.09
C LEU A 66 6.74 -3.32 -6.25
N ARG A 67 6.98 -2.62 -7.37
CA ARG A 67 6.28 -1.38 -7.71
C ARG A 67 4.79 -1.61 -8.02
N CYS A 68 4.44 -2.76 -8.59
CA CYS A 68 3.04 -3.14 -8.80
C CYS A 68 2.34 -3.37 -7.46
N ALA A 69 2.96 -4.16 -6.58
CA ALA A 69 2.46 -4.42 -5.24
C ALA A 69 2.33 -3.14 -4.40
N SER A 70 3.30 -2.22 -4.47
CA SER A 70 3.24 -0.94 -3.74
C SER A 70 2.09 -0.06 -4.21
N ARG A 71 1.83 0.02 -5.53
CA ARG A 71 0.65 0.72 -6.07
C ARG A 71 -0.66 0.13 -5.56
N THR A 72 -0.75 -1.21 -5.52
CA THR A 72 -1.93 -1.88 -4.98
C THR A 72 -2.12 -1.56 -3.49
N ALA A 73 -1.06 -1.62 -2.69
CA ALA A 73 -1.11 -1.26 -1.27
C ALA A 73 -1.54 0.21 -1.05
N SER A 74 -1.03 1.13 -1.88
CA SER A 74 -1.47 2.54 -1.88
C SER A 74 -2.96 2.68 -2.21
N HIS A 75 -3.45 1.96 -3.23
CA HIS A 75 -4.86 2.00 -3.60
C HIS A 75 -5.76 1.52 -2.45
N TRP A 76 -5.34 0.47 -1.75
CA TRP A 76 -6.07 -0.05 -0.59
C TRP A 76 -6.09 0.94 0.58
N ASP A 77 -4.95 1.56 0.91
CA ASP A 77 -4.87 2.63 1.94
C ASP A 77 -5.85 3.77 1.60
N ASP A 78 -5.78 4.30 0.37
CA ASP A 78 -6.62 5.42 -0.07
C ASP A 78 -8.11 5.07 0.00
N ARG A 79 -8.50 3.90 -0.52
CA ARG A 79 -9.90 3.45 -0.51
C ARG A 79 -10.43 3.28 0.90
N LEU A 80 -9.62 2.74 1.81
CA LEU A 80 -10.03 2.52 3.18
C LEU A 80 -10.18 3.85 3.94
N ARG A 81 -9.28 4.81 3.72
CA ARG A 81 -9.41 6.17 4.29
C ARG A 81 -10.65 6.88 3.79
N VAL A 82 -10.94 6.81 2.50
CA VAL A 82 -12.17 7.37 1.92
C VAL A 82 -13.42 6.74 2.55
N ALA A 83 -13.43 5.42 2.73
CA ALA A 83 -14.55 4.71 3.36
C ALA A 83 -14.74 5.13 4.83
N ILE A 84 -13.66 5.24 5.60
CA ILE A 84 -13.68 5.71 7.00
C ILE A 84 -14.26 7.14 7.08
N GLU A 85 -13.80 8.03 6.20
CA GLU A 85 -14.28 9.42 6.17
C GLU A 85 -15.76 9.52 5.77
N HIS A 86 -16.18 8.77 4.75
CA HIS A 86 -17.58 8.69 4.35
C HIS A 86 -18.48 8.20 5.49
N TYR A 87 -18.03 7.18 6.22
CA TYR A 87 -18.76 6.67 7.37
C TYR A 87 -18.89 7.73 8.47
N ARG A 88 -17.79 8.38 8.86
CA ARG A 88 -17.80 9.42 9.91
C ARG A 88 -18.74 10.57 9.57
N ARG A 89 -18.76 11.00 8.31
CA ARG A 89 -19.68 12.04 7.83
C ARG A 89 -21.13 11.59 7.89
N SER A 90 -21.41 10.38 7.42
CA SER A 90 -22.77 9.82 7.48
C SER A 90 -23.26 9.68 8.93
N ASP A 91 -22.41 9.26 9.85
CA ASP A 91 -22.74 9.11 11.27
C ASP A 91 -23.03 10.48 11.92
N ALA A 92 -22.21 11.49 11.64
CA ALA A 92 -22.44 12.86 12.10
C ALA A 92 -23.76 13.45 11.57
N ASP A 93 -24.05 13.27 10.26
CA ASP A 93 -25.30 13.71 9.64
C ASP A 93 -26.52 13.01 10.26
N SER A 94 -26.42 11.70 10.52
CA SER A 94 -27.46 10.91 11.18
C SER A 94 -27.70 11.36 12.61
N ALA A 95 -26.63 11.61 13.38
CA ALA A 95 -26.72 12.11 14.75
C ALA A 95 -27.40 13.50 14.79
N GLN A 96 -27.09 14.39 13.85
CA GLN A 96 -27.70 15.71 13.76
C GLN A 96 -29.20 15.65 13.44
N ARG A 97 -29.62 14.73 12.54
CA ARG A 97 -31.03 14.55 12.19
C ARG A 97 -31.85 13.94 13.32
N LEU A 98 -31.28 13.01 14.08
CA LEU A 98 -31.95 12.31 15.18
C LEU A 98 -31.94 13.11 16.48
N GLY A 99 -30.92 13.94 16.71
CA GLY A 99 -30.81 14.79 17.92
C GLY A 99 -31.63 16.08 17.87
N ASN A 100 -32.09 16.50 16.70
CA ASN A 100 -32.97 17.66 16.50
C ASN A 100 -34.46 17.28 16.38
N GLY A 101 -34.82 16.01 16.65
CA GLY A 101 -36.18 15.48 16.60
C GLY A 101 -36.82 15.31 17.97
#